data_AF-A0AA35V8R9-F1
#
_entry.id   AF-A0AA35V8R9-F1
#
_cell.length_a   1.000
_cell.length_b   1.000
_cell.length_c   1.000
_cell.angle_alpha   90.00
_cell.angle_beta   90.00
_cell.angle_gamma   90.00
#
_symmetry.space_group_name_H-M   'P 1'
#
loop_
_entity.id
_entity.type
_entity.pdbx_description
1 polymer ?
#
loop_
_entity_poly.entity_id
_entity_poly.type
_entity_poly.pdbx_seq_one_letter_code
_entity_poly.pdbx_strand_id
1 'polypeptide(L)'
;MTTSEETTHRQPFHKFFDCWLRELNTNLEQLVSAANLHHDDNHHHIEDDSGSFSLIDKTIGHYEEYYKAKSNGAKEDVLSMFMPPWLTTLEDSFLWIGGWRPTTAVHLLYSKSGIQLEARLADLVPELNCMDLGDLTSNQMKGIDELQKKIIREERVISEKMASVQESAADTRMVDLSNMESEMIRNNEDDGRKDSDEKVESELEGKNDKLVEMLRMADGLRMETLKSVVEILTPLQAVYFLIAAAELHLRLHDWGQKKDAT
;
A
#
# COMPACT_ATOMS: atom_id res chain seq x y z
N MET A 1 -2.38 23.45 -41.62
CA MET A 1 -2.67 23.40 -40.17
C MET A 1 -2.65 21.94 -39.77
N THR A 2 -1.46 21.46 -39.42
CA THR A 2 -1.19 20.10 -38.94
C THR A 2 -1.23 20.17 -37.42
N THR A 3 -2.24 19.54 -36.83
CA THR A 3 -2.36 19.33 -35.39
C THR A 3 -1.36 18.27 -34.98
N SER A 4 -0.31 18.67 -34.27
CA SER A 4 0.58 17.76 -33.56
C SER A 4 -0.20 17.14 -32.41
N GLU A 5 -0.49 15.84 -32.50
CA GLU A 5 -0.85 15.04 -31.34
C GLU A 5 0.39 14.91 -30.46
N GLU A 6 0.42 15.65 -29.35
CA GLU A 6 1.33 15.42 -28.24
C GLU A 6 0.99 14.06 -27.62
N THR A 7 1.56 13.01 -28.19
CA THR A 7 1.74 11.72 -27.52
C THR A 7 2.65 11.97 -26.31
N THR A 8 2.03 12.33 -25.20
CA THR A 8 2.71 12.42 -23.91
C THR A 8 3.18 11.01 -23.60
N HIS A 9 4.46 10.70 -23.84
CA HIS A 9 5.08 9.45 -23.44
C HIS A 9 4.95 9.32 -21.92
N ARG A 10 3.88 8.67 -21.47
CA ARG A 10 3.60 8.43 -20.06
C ARG A 10 4.69 7.51 -19.54
N GLN A 11 5.40 7.93 -18.48
CA GLN A 11 6.47 7.13 -17.94
C GLN A 11 5.91 5.80 -17.41
N PRO A 12 6.59 4.67 -17.66
CA PRO A 12 6.17 3.38 -17.12
C PRO A 12 6.19 3.42 -15.59
N PHE A 13 5.21 2.76 -14.95
CA PHE A 13 4.96 2.87 -13.51
C PHE A 13 6.20 2.52 -12.65
N HIS A 14 7.07 1.61 -13.09
CA HIS A 14 8.31 1.30 -12.39
C HIS A 14 9.20 2.54 -12.15
N LYS A 15 9.31 3.46 -13.13
CA LYS A 15 10.10 4.69 -12.95
C LYS A 15 9.50 5.61 -11.90
N PHE A 16 8.17 5.68 -11.87
CA PHE A 16 7.46 6.40 -10.82
C PHE A 16 7.74 5.76 -9.45
N PHE A 17 7.65 4.44 -9.34
CA PHE A 17 7.92 3.70 -8.11
C PHE A 17 9.35 3.92 -7.61
N ASP A 18 10.35 3.86 -8.48
CA ASP A 18 11.77 4.10 -8.11
C ASP A 18 12.00 5.55 -7.63
N CYS A 19 11.34 6.53 -8.23
CA CYS A 19 11.35 7.91 -7.75
C CYS A 19 10.67 8.02 -6.38
N TRP A 20 9.51 7.40 -6.24
CA TRP A 20 8.71 7.43 -5.03
C TRP A 20 9.44 6.78 -3.85
N LEU A 21 10.17 5.67 -4.05
CA LEU A 21 10.99 5.03 -3.02
C LEU A 21 12.15 5.92 -2.56
N ARG A 22 12.83 6.62 -3.48
CA ARG A 22 13.91 7.55 -3.11
C ARG A 22 13.39 8.73 -2.29
N GLU A 23 12.22 9.24 -2.64
CA GLU A 23 11.57 10.29 -1.88
C GLU A 23 11.06 9.78 -0.53
N LEU A 24 10.58 8.53 -0.44
CA LEU A 24 10.25 7.90 0.85
C LEU A 24 11.47 7.84 1.77
N ASN A 25 12.64 7.46 1.26
CA ASN A 25 13.89 7.47 2.03
C ASN A 25 14.27 8.90 2.48
N THR A 26 14.07 9.89 1.62
CA THR A 26 14.33 11.30 1.97
C THR A 26 13.38 11.78 3.08
N ASN A 27 12.10 11.42 3.01
CA ASN A 27 11.12 11.72 4.06
C ASN A 27 11.47 10.98 5.37
N LEU A 28 11.91 9.73 5.30
CA LEU A 28 12.40 8.97 6.45
C LEU A 28 13.56 9.68 7.15
N GLU A 29 14.58 10.12 6.41
CA GLU A 29 15.73 10.86 6.97
C GLU A 29 15.30 12.15 7.69
N GLN A 30 14.30 12.86 7.16
CA GLN A 30 13.72 14.05 7.78
C GLN A 30 12.96 13.72 9.06
N LEU A 31 12.13 12.67 9.05
CA LEU A 31 11.39 12.21 10.22
C LEU A 31 12.35 11.76 11.34
N VAL A 32 13.39 11.00 11.02
CA VAL A 32 14.41 10.56 11.99
C VAL A 32 15.17 11.76 12.58
N SER A 33 15.54 12.73 11.74
CA SER A 33 16.21 13.94 12.21
C SER A 33 15.33 14.74 13.18
N ALA A 34 14.04 14.90 12.86
CA ALA A 34 13.07 15.55 13.74
C ALA A 34 12.89 14.79 15.06
N ALA A 35 12.76 13.47 15.01
CA ALA A 35 12.62 12.64 16.21
C ALA A 35 13.83 12.75 17.15
N ASN A 36 15.05 12.81 16.61
CA ASN A 36 16.28 12.97 17.41
C ASN A 36 16.40 14.35 18.04
N LEU A 37 16.01 15.42 17.33
CA LEU A 37 16.02 16.78 17.89
C LEU A 37 15.10 16.89 19.12
N HIS A 38 13.93 16.26 19.07
CA HIS A 38 13.01 16.19 20.22
C HIS A 38 13.54 15.36 21.40
N HIS A 39 14.45 14.40 21.15
CA HIS A 39 15.07 13.61 22.21
C HIS A 39 16.16 14.40 22.96
N ASP A 40 16.93 15.23 22.25
CA ASP A 40 18.01 16.03 22.83
C ASP A 40 17.52 17.30 23.58
N ASP A 41 16.40 17.90 23.15
CA ASP A 41 15.83 19.14 23.72
C ASP A 41 14.93 18.91 24.96
N ASN A 42 15.36 18.05 25.89
CA ASN A 42 14.62 17.71 27.13
C ASN A 42 14.28 18.91 28.06
N HIS A 43 14.64 20.14 27.68
CA HIS A 43 14.28 21.37 28.37
C HIS A 43 14.03 22.55 27.40
N HIS A 44 12.92 22.57 26.64
CA HIS A 44 12.00 23.72 26.52
C HIS A 44 11.10 23.65 25.27
N HIS A 45 9.81 23.96 25.49
CA HIS A 45 8.74 24.32 24.55
C HIS A 45 7.90 23.22 23.88
N ILE A 46 6.68 23.11 24.41
CA ILE A 46 5.43 22.54 23.86
C ILE A 46 4.96 23.28 22.57
N GLU A 47 5.80 24.12 21.94
CA GLU A 47 5.38 25.03 20.86
C GLU A 47 5.86 24.63 19.45
N ASP A 48 6.76 23.64 19.29
CA ASP A 48 7.23 23.20 17.95
C ASP A 48 6.52 21.95 17.41
N ASP A 49 5.26 21.77 17.79
CA ASP A 49 4.38 20.74 17.20
C ASP A 49 4.17 21.03 15.69
N SER A 50 4.27 22.30 15.27
CA SER A 50 4.09 22.73 13.88
C SER A 50 5.07 22.07 12.91
N GLY A 51 6.32 21.84 13.31
CA GLY A 51 7.31 21.13 12.51
C GLY A 51 6.92 19.66 12.29
N SER A 52 6.55 18.97 13.37
CA SER A 52 6.09 17.58 13.33
C SER A 52 4.81 17.40 12.49
N PHE A 53 3.81 18.26 12.65
CA PHE A 53 2.60 18.24 11.82
C PHE A 53 2.92 18.40 10.32
N SER A 54 3.81 19.33 9.97
CA SER A 54 4.19 19.53 8.56
C SER A 54 4.87 18.31 7.93
N LEU A 55 5.68 17.57 8.71
CA LEU A 55 6.35 16.36 8.25
C LEU A 55 5.39 15.17 8.15
N ILE A 56 4.44 15.06 9.08
CA ILE A 56 3.36 14.08 9.02
C ILE A 56 2.52 14.31 7.76
N ASP A 57 2.04 15.54 7.54
CA ASP A 57 1.23 15.91 6.38
C ASP A 57 1.98 15.66 5.07
N LYS A 58 3.27 16.03 5.01
CA LYS A 58 4.13 15.73 3.86
C LYS A 58 4.23 14.22 3.59
N THR A 59 4.43 13.43 4.64
CA THR A 59 4.57 11.97 4.51
C THR A 59 3.26 11.31 4.10
N ILE A 60 2.13 11.74 4.68
CA ILE A 60 0.80 11.27 4.28
C ILE A 60 0.52 11.65 2.82
N GLY A 61 0.82 12.90 2.42
CA GLY A 61 0.71 13.34 1.04
C GLY A 61 1.53 12.48 0.08
N HIS A 62 2.74 12.08 0.47
CA HIS A 62 3.58 11.16 -0.31
C HIS A 62 2.90 9.82 -0.58
N TYR A 63 2.21 9.25 0.41
CA TYR A 63 1.42 8.03 0.20
C TYR A 63 0.14 8.27 -0.61
N GLU A 64 -0.50 9.44 -0.48
CA GLU A 64 -1.66 9.79 -1.31
C GLU A 64 -1.29 9.88 -2.79
N GLU A 65 -0.15 10.48 -3.10
CA GLU A 65 0.39 10.56 -4.45
C GLU A 65 0.64 9.18 -5.04
N TYR A 66 1.17 8.25 -4.24
CA TYR A 66 1.33 6.86 -4.63
C TYR A 66 0.02 6.21 -5.07
N TYR A 67 -1.01 6.24 -4.22
CA TYR A 67 -2.29 5.59 -4.55
C TYR A 67 -3.04 6.30 -5.67
N LYS A 68 -2.86 7.62 -5.83
CA LYS A 68 -3.38 8.36 -6.98
C LYS A 68 -2.70 7.93 -8.28
N ALA A 69 -1.38 7.81 -8.28
CA ALA A 69 -0.63 7.31 -9.43
C ALA A 69 -1.02 5.87 -9.76
N LYS A 70 -1.11 5.01 -8.74
CA LYS A 70 -1.51 3.60 -8.88
C LYS A 70 -2.93 3.44 -9.42
N SER A 71 -3.89 4.22 -8.91
CA SER A 71 -5.26 4.26 -9.43
C SER A 71 -5.31 4.68 -10.90
N ASN A 72 -4.47 5.65 -11.30
CA ASN A 72 -4.38 6.05 -12.69
C ASN A 72 -3.70 5.01 -13.58
N GLY A 73 -2.71 4.27 -13.07
CA GLY A 73 -2.07 3.17 -13.79
C GLY A 73 -3.00 1.96 -13.93
N ALA A 74 -3.82 1.67 -12.93
CA ALA A 74 -4.78 0.57 -12.95
C ALA A 74 -5.84 0.72 -14.05
N LYS A 75 -6.21 1.96 -14.40
CA LYS A 75 -7.12 2.23 -15.52
C LYS A 75 -6.52 1.89 -16.88
N GLU A 76 -5.19 1.82 -16.99
CA GLU A 76 -4.49 1.46 -18.23
C GLU A 76 -4.14 -0.02 -18.25
N ASP A 77 -3.56 -0.52 -17.16
CA ASP A 77 -3.14 -1.91 -17.02
C ASP A 77 -3.28 -2.35 -15.56
N VAL A 78 -4.46 -2.87 -15.23
CA VAL A 78 -4.73 -3.41 -13.89
C VAL A 78 -3.91 -4.65 -13.58
N LEU A 79 -3.58 -5.47 -14.58
CA LEU A 79 -2.85 -6.72 -14.37
C LEU A 79 -1.43 -6.44 -13.87
N SER A 80 -0.77 -5.41 -14.41
CA SER A 80 0.52 -4.94 -13.90
C SER A 80 0.48 -4.44 -12.46
N MET A 81 -0.69 -4.03 -11.95
CA MET A 81 -0.84 -3.60 -10.55
C MET A 81 -1.02 -4.78 -9.58
N PHE A 82 -1.50 -5.92 -10.09
CA PHE A 82 -1.62 -7.16 -9.32
C PHE A 82 -0.36 -8.04 -9.41
N MET A 83 0.37 -7.94 -10.53
CA MET A 83 1.64 -8.62 -10.77
C MET A 83 2.73 -7.61 -11.12
N PRO A 84 3.16 -6.77 -10.15
CA PRO A 84 4.04 -5.65 -10.40
C PRO A 84 5.48 -6.10 -10.74
N PRO A 85 5.98 -5.86 -11.96
CA PRO A 85 7.33 -6.25 -12.36
C PRO A 85 8.44 -5.44 -11.66
N TRP A 86 8.08 -4.39 -10.91
CA TRP A 86 9.00 -3.54 -10.16
C TRP A 86 9.14 -3.92 -8.68
N LEU A 87 8.34 -4.88 -8.19
CA LEU A 87 8.52 -5.43 -6.84
C LEU A 87 9.38 -6.69 -6.88
N THR A 88 10.03 -6.95 -5.77
CA THR A 88 10.84 -8.16 -5.57
C THR A 88 9.95 -9.37 -5.26
N THR A 89 10.47 -10.59 -5.45
CA THR A 89 9.72 -11.83 -5.12
C THR A 89 9.32 -11.88 -3.64
N LEU A 90 10.13 -11.28 -2.76
CA LEU A 90 9.86 -11.16 -1.35
C LEU A 90 8.66 -10.23 -1.07
N GLU A 91 8.64 -9.05 -1.69
CA GLU A 91 7.54 -8.10 -1.55
C GLU A 91 6.23 -8.69 -2.11
N ASP A 92 6.31 -9.31 -3.28
CA ASP A 92 5.16 -9.91 -3.98
C ASP A 92 4.48 -10.99 -3.13
N SER A 93 5.28 -11.80 -2.42
CA SER A 93 4.79 -12.87 -1.54
C SER A 93 3.94 -12.39 -0.35
N PHE A 94 4.02 -11.10 0.01
CA PHE A 94 3.27 -10.52 1.14
C PHE A 94 2.15 -9.57 0.70
N LEU A 95 1.87 -9.47 -0.60
CA LEU A 95 0.77 -8.62 -1.09
C LEU A 95 -0.60 -9.24 -0.79
N TRP A 96 -1.54 -8.36 -0.47
CA TRP A 96 -2.96 -8.62 -0.37
C TRP A 96 -3.69 -7.67 -1.32
N ILE A 97 -4.15 -8.12 -2.49
CA ILE A 97 -4.86 -7.25 -3.45
C ILE A 97 -4.00 -6.02 -3.83
N GLY A 98 -2.87 -6.30 -4.48
CA GLY A 98 -1.96 -5.31 -5.07
C GLY A 98 -1.19 -4.42 -4.08
N GLY A 99 -1.11 -4.76 -2.79
CA GLY A 99 -0.39 -3.96 -1.79
C GLY A 99 -0.34 -4.63 -0.42
N TRP A 100 0.22 -3.98 0.59
CA TRP A 100 0.23 -4.50 1.98
C TRP A 100 -1.19 -4.64 2.55
N ARG A 101 -1.37 -5.53 3.52
CA ARG A 101 -2.67 -5.78 4.14
C ARG A 101 -2.94 -4.79 5.29
N PRO A 102 -4.02 -3.99 5.29
CA PRO A 102 -4.29 -2.93 6.28
C PRO A 102 -4.03 -3.27 7.77
N THR A 103 -4.41 -4.46 8.22
CA THR A 103 -4.16 -4.98 9.58
C THR A 103 -2.67 -5.01 9.96
N THR A 104 -1.74 -5.09 9.01
CA THR A 104 -0.29 -5.08 9.29
C THR A 104 0.19 -3.74 9.84
N ALA A 105 -0.50 -2.63 9.56
CA ALA A 105 -0.19 -1.34 10.17
C ALA A 105 -0.43 -1.37 11.68
N VAL A 106 -1.51 -2.02 12.13
CA VAL A 106 -1.80 -2.20 13.56
C VAL A 106 -0.77 -3.14 14.20
N HIS A 107 -0.39 -4.22 13.52
CA HIS A 107 0.66 -5.12 14.02
C HIS A 107 2.01 -4.41 14.13
N LEU A 108 2.37 -3.58 13.15
CA LEU A 108 3.58 -2.77 13.18
C LEU A 108 3.57 -1.83 14.38
N LEU A 109 2.45 -1.12 14.60
CA LEU A 109 2.26 -0.21 15.71
C LEU A 109 2.50 -0.93 17.05
N TYR A 110 1.79 -2.04 17.30
CA TYR A 110 1.95 -2.80 18.55
C TYR A 110 3.35 -3.41 18.71
N SER A 111 3.95 -3.89 17.64
CA SER A 111 5.31 -4.45 17.70
C SER A 111 6.33 -3.37 18.04
N LYS A 112 6.25 -2.20 17.39
CA LYS A 112 7.16 -1.08 17.65
C LYS A 112 6.96 -0.51 19.05
N SER A 113 5.71 -0.35 19.50
CA SER A 113 5.37 0.03 20.87
C SER A 113 5.95 -0.94 21.90
N GLY A 114 5.81 -2.25 21.69
CA GLY A 114 6.35 -3.27 22.57
C GLY A 114 7.87 -3.20 22.68
N ILE A 115 8.57 -3.09 21.55
CA ILE A 115 10.03 -2.95 21.51
C ILE A 115 10.50 -1.70 22.27
N GLN A 116 9.84 -0.55 22.07
CA GLN A 116 10.20 0.69 22.77
C GLN A 116 9.90 0.63 24.27
N LEU A 117 8.79 0.01 24.66
CA LEU A 117 8.45 -0.21 26.06
C LEU A 117 9.46 -1.14 26.75
N GLU A 118 9.82 -2.25 26.11
CA GLU A 118 10.79 -3.21 26.64
C GLU A 118 12.18 -2.59 26.84
N ALA A 119 12.66 -1.80 25.88
CA ALA A 119 13.93 -1.08 25.99
C ALA A 119 13.96 -0.18 27.24
N ARG A 120 12.89 0.59 27.47
CA ARG A 120 12.78 1.47 28.65
C ARG A 120 12.76 0.69 29.96
N LEU A 121 12.04 -0.43 30.01
CA LEU A 121 12.01 -1.29 31.20
C LEU A 121 13.40 -1.87 31.52
N ALA A 122 14.18 -2.19 30.49
CA ALA A 122 15.54 -2.71 30.64
C ALA A 122 16.54 -1.65 31.13
N ASP A 123 16.37 -0.39 30.71
CA ASP A 123 17.31 0.69 31.02
C ASP A 123 17.22 1.19 32.48
N LEU A 124 16.18 0.85 33.26
CA LEU A 124 16.01 1.17 34.70
C LEU A 124 16.16 2.67 35.08
N VAL A 125 16.31 3.57 34.10
CA VAL A 125 16.44 5.02 34.30
C VAL A 125 15.05 5.68 34.25
N PRO A 126 14.68 6.55 35.20
CA PRO A 126 13.34 7.12 35.34
C PRO A 126 13.04 8.28 34.36
N GLU A 127 13.52 8.24 33.13
CA GLU A 127 13.13 9.23 32.11
C GLU A 127 11.74 8.88 31.58
N LEU A 128 10.74 9.31 32.36
CA LEU A 128 9.38 8.79 32.36
C LEU A 128 8.53 9.15 31.13
N ASN A 129 9.02 9.90 30.14
CA ASN A 129 8.24 10.29 28.96
C ASN A 129 9.15 10.51 27.75
N CYS A 130 9.54 9.46 27.03
CA CYS A 130 10.21 9.63 25.72
C CYS A 130 9.18 9.99 24.61
N MET A 131 7.88 10.06 24.95
CA MET A 131 6.77 10.51 24.09
C MET A 131 6.70 9.77 22.73
N ASP A 132 7.32 8.58 22.67
CA ASP A 132 7.32 7.67 21.52
C ASP A 132 6.16 6.66 21.60
N LEU A 133 6.18 5.62 20.77
CA LEU A 133 5.13 4.61 20.72
C LEU A 133 5.11 3.69 21.95
N GLY A 134 6.11 3.73 22.84
CA GLY A 134 6.09 3.06 24.13
C GLY A 134 5.10 3.69 25.13
N ASP A 135 4.70 4.95 24.92
CA ASP A 135 3.81 5.72 25.81
C ASP A 135 2.35 5.79 25.32
N LEU A 136 1.85 4.73 24.67
CA LEU A 136 0.44 4.69 24.25
C LEU A 136 -0.50 4.76 25.46
N THR A 137 -1.36 5.76 25.48
CA THR A 137 -2.36 5.91 26.53
C THR A 137 -3.47 4.87 26.40
N SER A 138 -4.19 4.59 27.50
CA SER A 138 -5.34 3.66 27.48
C SER A 138 -6.43 4.07 26.49
N ASN A 139 -6.61 5.39 26.26
CA ASN A 139 -7.57 5.90 25.28
C ASN A 139 -7.10 5.63 23.85
N GLN A 140 -5.81 5.82 23.57
CA GLN A 140 -5.23 5.52 22.26
C GLN A 140 -5.30 4.02 21.97
N MET A 141 -4.93 3.18 22.94
CA MET A 141 -5.03 1.72 22.84
C MET A 141 -6.47 1.29 22.51
N LYS A 142 -7.45 1.82 23.22
CA LYS A 142 -8.87 1.55 22.91
C LYS A 142 -9.27 2.04 21.51
N GLY A 143 -8.76 3.19 21.08
CA GLY A 143 -8.98 3.72 19.73
C GLY A 143 -8.41 2.78 18.66
N ILE A 144 -7.18 2.30 18.85
CA ILE A 144 -6.51 1.36 17.95
C ILE A 144 -7.26 0.03 17.91
N ASP A 145 -7.75 -0.49 19.03
CA ASP A 145 -8.55 -1.71 19.06
C ASP A 145 -9.87 -1.60 18.28
N GLU A 146 -10.57 -0.47 18.41
CA GLU A 146 -11.78 -0.23 17.62
C GLU A 146 -11.47 -0.05 16.13
N LEU A 147 -10.38 0.65 15.81
CA LEU A 147 -9.88 0.77 14.44
C LEU A 147 -9.54 -0.61 13.85
N GLN A 148 -8.83 -1.46 14.59
CA GLN A 148 -8.48 -2.82 14.16
C GLN A 148 -9.74 -3.65 13.87
N LYS A 149 -10.76 -3.58 14.74
CA LYS A 149 -12.04 -4.26 14.50
C LYS A 149 -12.73 -3.77 13.23
N LYS A 150 -12.69 -2.45 12.95
CA LYS A 150 -13.22 -1.88 11.70
C LYS A 150 -12.46 -2.41 10.49
N ILE A 151 -11.13 -2.32 10.51
CA ILE A 151 -10.25 -2.79 9.43
C ILE A 151 -10.51 -4.27 9.13
N ILE A 152 -10.56 -5.13 10.14
CA ILE A 152 -10.80 -6.58 9.95
C ILE A 152 -12.13 -6.84 9.24
N ARG A 153 -13.19 -6.10 9.58
CA ARG A 153 -14.50 -6.24 8.93
C ARG A 153 -14.43 -5.81 7.46
N GLU A 154 -13.79 -4.69 7.17
CA GLU A 154 -13.69 -4.17 5.81
C GLU A 154 -12.76 -5.01 4.94
N GLU A 155 -11.62 -5.47 5.47
CA GLU A 155 -10.76 -6.46 4.80
C GLU A 155 -11.52 -7.73 4.45
N ARG A 156 -12.37 -8.22 5.35
CA ARG A 156 -13.20 -9.41 5.09
C ARG A 156 -14.15 -9.17 3.93
N VAL A 157 -14.87 -8.04 3.93
CA VAL A 157 -15.78 -7.68 2.84
C VAL A 157 -15.04 -7.58 1.50
N ILE A 158 -13.87 -6.95 1.48
CA ILE A 158 -13.05 -6.83 0.26
C ILE A 158 -12.52 -8.20 -0.18
N SER A 159 -12.06 -9.05 0.76
CA SER A 159 -11.55 -10.39 0.43
C SER A 159 -12.63 -11.30 -0.12
N GLU A 160 -13.85 -11.24 0.44
CA GLU A 160 -15.01 -11.99 -0.06
C GLU A 160 -15.39 -11.53 -1.48
N LYS A 161 -15.36 -10.22 -1.77
CA LYS A 161 -15.56 -9.71 -3.12
C LYS A 161 -14.46 -10.14 -4.10
N MET A 162 -13.20 -10.14 -3.67
CA MET A 162 -12.08 -10.61 -4.49
C MET A 162 -12.25 -12.08 -4.87
N ALA A 163 -12.70 -12.92 -3.92
CA ALA A 163 -12.97 -14.33 -4.19
C ALA A 163 -14.03 -14.49 -5.28
N SER A 164 -15.12 -13.71 -5.25
CA SER A 164 -16.12 -13.74 -6.34
C SER A 164 -15.57 -13.31 -7.70
N VAL A 165 -14.63 -12.35 -7.74
CA VAL A 165 -13.95 -11.96 -8.99
C VAL A 165 -13.08 -13.12 -9.50
N GLN A 166 -12.34 -13.78 -8.61
CA GLN A 166 -11.50 -14.93 -8.96
C GLN A 166 -12.32 -16.13 -9.45
N GLU A 167 -13.45 -16.43 -8.80
CA GLU A 167 -14.37 -17.49 -9.20
C GLU A 167 -14.97 -17.24 -10.61
N SER A 168 -15.13 -15.96 -11.00
CA SER A 168 -15.64 -15.61 -12.33
C SER A 168 -14.71 -15.99 -13.49
N ALA A 169 -13.46 -16.39 -13.21
CA ALA A 169 -12.56 -16.94 -14.22
C ALA A 169 -13.06 -18.27 -14.83
N ALA A 170 -13.94 -18.98 -14.11
CA ALA A 170 -14.56 -20.23 -14.54
C ALA A 170 -16.09 -20.14 -14.64
N ASP A 171 -16.63 -18.94 -14.87
CA ASP A 171 -18.06 -18.78 -15.10
C ASP A 171 -18.51 -19.38 -16.45
N THR A 172 -19.82 -19.52 -16.63
CA THR A 172 -20.41 -20.11 -17.84
C THR A 172 -19.92 -19.44 -19.12
N ARG A 173 -19.73 -18.12 -19.12
CA ARG A 173 -19.29 -17.38 -20.31
C ARG A 173 -17.86 -17.71 -20.68
N MET A 174 -16.95 -17.73 -19.71
CA MET A 174 -15.56 -18.10 -19.93
C MET A 174 -15.44 -19.54 -20.44
N VAL A 175 -16.23 -20.46 -19.88
CA VAL A 175 -16.25 -21.86 -20.32
C VAL A 175 -16.80 -22.00 -21.74
N ASP A 176 -17.89 -21.29 -22.06
CA ASP A 176 -18.47 -21.30 -23.40
C ASP A 176 -17.49 -20.75 -24.44
N LEU A 177 -16.85 -19.61 -24.16
CA LEU A 177 -15.80 -19.04 -25.01
C LEU A 177 -14.63 -19.99 -25.20
N SER A 178 -14.15 -20.62 -24.12
CA SER A 178 -13.06 -21.60 -24.18
C SER A 178 -13.42 -22.82 -25.02
N ASN A 179 -14.67 -23.29 -24.95
CA ASN A 179 -15.15 -24.42 -25.77
C ASN A 179 -15.23 -24.02 -27.25
N MET A 180 -15.78 -22.84 -27.54
CA MET A 180 -15.88 -22.30 -28.90
C MET A 180 -14.50 -22.20 -29.56
N GLU A 181 -13.53 -21.60 -28.86
CA GLU A 181 -12.14 -21.48 -29.34
C GLU A 181 -11.50 -22.84 -29.59
N SER A 182 -11.72 -23.81 -28.69
CA SER A 182 -11.20 -25.17 -28.83
C SER A 182 -11.78 -25.90 -30.06
N GLU A 183 -13.06 -25.71 -30.37
CA GLU A 183 -13.71 -26.32 -31.54
C GLU A 183 -13.22 -25.69 -32.86
N MET A 184 -13.03 -24.37 -32.91
CA MET A 184 -12.43 -23.70 -34.07
C MET A 184 -11.02 -24.22 -34.36
N ILE A 185 -10.19 -24.38 -33.33
CA ILE A 185 -8.84 -24.95 -33.47
C ILE A 185 -8.88 -26.38 -34.03
N ARG A 186 -9.82 -27.22 -33.57
CA ARG A 186 -9.96 -28.61 -34.04
C ARG A 186 -10.39 -28.67 -35.51
N ASN A 187 -11.27 -27.78 -35.93
CA ASN A 187 -11.84 -27.78 -37.27
C ASN A 187 -10.96 -27.02 -38.29
N ASN A 188 -9.85 -26.41 -37.87
CA ASN A 188 -9.02 -25.50 -38.69
C ASN A 188 -9.84 -24.37 -39.32
N GLU A 189 -10.83 -23.85 -38.59
CA GLU A 189 -11.69 -22.76 -39.03
C GLU A 189 -11.01 -21.43 -38.70
N ASP A 190 -10.58 -20.69 -39.72
CA ASP A 190 -10.02 -19.33 -39.59
C ASP A 190 -11.10 -18.26 -39.86
N ASP A 191 -12.20 -18.64 -40.51
CA ASP A 191 -13.35 -17.77 -40.76
C ASP A 191 -14.14 -17.59 -39.45
N GLY A 192 -14.20 -16.36 -38.94
CA GLY A 192 -14.87 -16.03 -37.66
C GLY A 192 -13.94 -15.84 -36.46
N ARG A 193 -12.62 -16.12 -36.59
CA ARG A 193 -11.64 -15.95 -35.49
C ARG A 193 -11.64 -14.54 -34.88
N LYS A 194 -11.73 -13.52 -35.73
CA LYS A 194 -11.77 -12.12 -35.29
C LYS A 194 -12.99 -11.79 -34.41
N ASP A 195 -14.15 -12.39 -34.69
CA ASP A 195 -15.38 -12.22 -33.89
C ASP A 195 -15.29 -12.98 -32.55
N SER A 196 -14.59 -14.13 -32.53
CA SER A 196 -14.24 -14.84 -31.28
C SER A 196 -13.34 -13.98 -30.40
N ASP A 197 -12.24 -13.49 -30.96
CA ASP A 197 -11.24 -12.68 -30.26
C ASP A 197 -11.88 -11.41 -29.65
N GLU A 198 -12.77 -10.74 -30.39
CA GLU A 198 -13.49 -9.55 -29.89
C GLU A 198 -14.44 -9.86 -28.72
N LYS A 199 -15.12 -11.02 -28.74
CA LYS A 199 -15.96 -11.46 -27.62
C LYS A 199 -15.14 -11.82 -26.39
N VAL A 200 -14.00 -12.49 -26.58
CA VAL A 200 -13.07 -12.82 -25.50
C VAL A 200 -12.54 -11.54 -24.86
N GLU A 201 -12.08 -10.59 -25.67
CA GLU A 201 -11.56 -9.31 -25.19
C GLU A 201 -12.63 -8.55 -24.39
N SER A 202 -13.86 -8.47 -24.89
CA SER A 202 -14.95 -7.78 -24.18
C SER A 202 -15.29 -8.43 -22.83
N GLU A 203 -15.27 -9.76 -22.73
CA GLU A 203 -15.50 -10.45 -21.46
C GLU A 203 -14.33 -10.25 -20.49
N LEU A 204 -13.08 -10.24 -20.99
CA LEU A 204 -11.89 -9.95 -20.18
C LEU A 204 -11.85 -8.49 -19.69
N GLU A 205 -12.23 -7.52 -20.53
CA GLU A 205 -12.34 -6.11 -20.15
C GLU A 205 -13.30 -5.93 -18.97
N GLY A 206 -14.48 -6.56 -19.04
CA GLY A 206 -15.46 -6.53 -17.94
C GLY A 206 -14.96 -7.18 -16.64
N LYS A 207 -14.00 -8.12 -16.71
CA LYS A 207 -13.34 -8.68 -15.53
C LYS A 207 -12.21 -7.78 -15.03
N ASN A 208 -11.47 -7.15 -15.92
CA ASN A 208 -10.45 -6.14 -15.59
C ASN A 208 -11.07 -4.95 -14.85
N ASP A 209 -12.25 -4.48 -15.26
CA ASP A 209 -12.99 -3.42 -14.55
C ASP A 209 -13.28 -3.80 -13.09
N LYS A 210 -13.65 -5.05 -12.83
CA LYS A 210 -13.86 -5.56 -11.46
C LYS A 210 -12.55 -5.56 -10.68
N LEU A 211 -11.42 -5.94 -11.30
CA LEU A 211 -10.11 -5.87 -10.66
C LEU A 211 -9.71 -4.42 -10.33
N VAL A 212 -10.03 -3.45 -11.20
CA VAL A 212 -9.80 -2.01 -10.93
C VAL A 212 -10.61 -1.57 -9.71
N GLU A 213 -11.88 -1.99 -9.61
CA GLU A 213 -12.70 -1.71 -8.43
C GLU A 213 -12.11 -2.35 -7.16
N MET A 214 -11.66 -3.60 -7.24
CA MET A 214 -11.03 -4.30 -6.11
C MET A 214 -9.79 -3.56 -5.61
N LEU A 215 -8.92 -3.15 -6.53
CA LEU A 215 -7.71 -2.40 -6.21
C LEU A 215 -8.05 -1.05 -5.57
N ARG A 216 -9.03 -0.32 -6.10
CA ARG A 216 -9.50 0.95 -5.56
C ARG A 216 -10.03 0.80 -4.13
N MET A 217 -10.82 -0.24 -3.84
CA MET A 217 -11.31 -0.49 -2.48
C MET A 217 -10.17 -0.81 -1.51
N ALA A 218 -9.24 -1.67 -1.93
CA ALA A 218 -8.10 -2.05 -1.09
C ALA A 218 -7.16 -0.88 -0.81
N ASP A 219 -6.81 -0.09 -1.83
CA ASP A 219 -5.98 1.11 -1.69
C ASP A 219 -6.67 2.20 -0.86
N GLY A 220 -7.99 2.34 -1.01
CA GLY A 220 -8.79 3.21 -0.15
C GLY A 220 -8.69 2.84 1.33
N LEU A 221 -8.85 1.55 1.65
CA LEU A 221 -8.73 1.05 3.02
C LEU A 221 -7.31 1.23 3.60
N ARG A 222 -6.26 1.06 2.78
CA ARG A 222 -4.88 1.34 3.20
C ARG A 222 -4.69 2.79 3.61
N MET A 223 -5.20 3.71 2.79
CA MET A 223 -5.07 5.15 3.05
C MET A 223 -5.89 5.59 4.25
N GLU A 224 -7.12 5.10 4.37
CA GLU A 224 -7.94 5.34 5.56
C GLU A 224 -7.26 4.81 6.82
N THR A 225 -6.70 3.59 6.77
CA THR A 225 -5.98 3.00 7.90
C THR A 225 -4.81 3.86 8.33
N LEU A 226 -3.97 4.31 7.39
CA LEU A 226 -2.80 5.12 7.70
C LEU A 226 -3.20 6.45 8.37
N LYS A 227 -4.20 7.14 7.82
CA LYS A 227 -4.72 8.39 8.38
C LYS A 227 -5.34 8.20 9.76
N SER A 228 -6.19 7.19 9.92
CA SER A 228 -6.84 6.91 11.20
C SER A 228 -5.85 6.54 12.30
N VAL A 229 -4.74 5.83 11.98
CA VAL A 229 -3.68 5.61 12.98
C VAL A 229 -3.04 6.93 13.39
N VAL A 230 -2.66 7.78 12.43
CA VAL A 230 -2.05 9.09 12.70
C VAL A 230 -2.99 10.00 13.51
N GLU A 231 -4.30 9.99 13.24
CA GLU A 231 -5.31 10.76 13.97
C GLU A 231 -5.48 10.34 15.43
N ILE A 232 -5.23 9.07 15.77
CA ILE A 232 -5.30 8.56 17.14
C ILE A 232 -4.05 8.93 17.94
N LEU A 233 -2.90 9.01 17.27
CA LEU A 233 -1.61 9.24 17.89
C LEU A 233 -1.36 10.73 18.18
N THR A 234 -0.46 11.00 19.12
CA THR A 234 0.15 12.34 19.21
C THR A 234 1.09 12.57 18.03
N PRO A 235 1.45 13.82 17.69
CA PRO A 235 2.32 14.10 16.53
C PRO A 235 3.64 13.34 16.60
N LEU A 236 4.31 13.33 17.76
CA LEU A 236 5.57 12.63 17.91
C LEU A 236 5.42 11.10 17.78
N GLN A 237 4.36 10.53 18.35
CA GLN A 237 4.02 9.11 18.16
C GLN A 237 3.76 8.78 16.69
N ALA A 238 3.04 9.64 15.97
CA ALA A 238 2.79 9.49 14.54
C ALA A 238 4.09 9.53 13.73
N VAL A 239 5.04 10.42 14.08
CA VAL A 239 6.39 10.43 13.49
C VAL A 239 7.09 9.08 13.69
N TYR A 240 7.12 8.55 14.91
CA TYR A 240 7.74 7.23 15.17
C TYR A 240 7.05 6.08 14.43
N PHE A 241 5.73 6.14 14.28
CA PHE A 241 4.98 5.15 13.49
C PHE A 241 5.33 5.23 12.00
N LEU A 242 5.39 6.44 11.43
CA LEU A 242 5.75 6.65 10.03
C LEU A 242 7.20 6.27 9.75
N ILE A 243 8.13 6.52 10.68
CA ILE A 243 9.51 6.02 10.62
C ILE A 243 9.49 4.49 10.52
N ALA A 244 8.82 3.80 11.45
CA ALA A 244 8.78 2.34 11.46
C ALA A 244 8.15 1.77 10.17
N ALA A 245 7.14 2.44 9.62
CA ALA A 245 6.49 2.03 8.37
C ALA A 245 7.41 2.20 7.16
N ALA A 246 8.07 3.36 7.03
CA ALA A 246 9.01 3.64 5.96
C ALA A 246 10.24 2.73 6.03
N GLU A 247 10.82 2.54 7.22
CA GLU A 247 11.92 1.60 7.45
C GLU A 247 11.55 0.18 7.02
N LEU A 248 10.41 -0.34 7.46
CA LEU A 248 10.00 -1.70 7.11
C LEU A 248 9.83 -1.86 5.59
N HIS A 249 9.21 -0.89 4.92
CA HIS A 249 9.01 -0.92 3.48
C HIS A 249 10.35 -0.91 2.73
N LEU A 250 11.24 0.03 3.03
CA LEU A 250 12.55 0.14 2.38
C LEU A 250 13.41 -1.10 2.64
N ARG A 251 13.39 -1.65 3.85
CA ARG A 251 14.17 -2.85 4.18
C ARG A 251 13.63 -4.11 3.50
N LEU A 252 12.31 -4.28 3.40
CA LEU A 252 11.73 -5.38 2.63
C LEU A 252 12.16 -5.31 1.16
N HIS A 253 12.14 -4.12 0.57
CA HIS A 253 12.61 -3.91 -0.80
C HIS A 253 14.10 -4.26 -0.96
N ASP A 254 14.97 -3.71 -0.12
CA ASP A 254 16.43 -3.97 -0.17
C ASP A 254 16.76 -5.47 0.03
N TRP A 255 16.08 -6.13 0.98
CA TRP A 255 16.28 -7.55 1.23
C TRP A 255 15.77 -8.42 0.07
N GLY A 256 14.65 -8.03 -0.53
CA GLY A 256 14.11 -8.67 -1.72
C GLY A 256 15.06 -8.56 -2.91
N GLN A 257 15.62 -7.38 -3.16
CA GLN A 257 16.57 -7.17 -4.27
C GLN A 257 17.82 -8.04 -4.10
N LYS A 258 18.35 -8.14 -2.87
CA LYS A 258 19.50 -9.01 -2.57
C LYS A 258 19.17 -10.48 -2.81
N LYS A 259 17.95 -10.91 -2.46
CA LYS A 259 17.49 -12.27 -2.66
C LYS A 259 17.35 -12.62 -4.14
N ASP A 260 16.72 -11.75 -4.92
CA ASP A 260 16.46 -11.98 -6.34
C ASP A 260 17.75 -11.94 -7.19
N ALA A 261 18.80 -11.30 -6.68
CA ALA A 261 20.12 -11.28 -7.30
C ALA A 261 20.98 -12.54 -7.06
N THR A 262 20.51 -13.47 -6.20
CA THR A 262 21.23 -14.70 -5.81
C THR A 262 20.70 -15.92 -6.56
#